data_AF-A0A940UX00-F1
#
_entry.id   AF-A0A940UX00-F1
#
_cell.length_a   1.000
_cell.length_b   1.000
_cell.length_c   1.000
_cell.angle_alpha   90.00
_cell.angle_beta   90.00
_cell.angle_gamma   90.00
#
_symmetry.space_group_name_H-M   'P 1'
#
loop_
_entity.id
_entity.type
_entity.pdbx_description
1 polymer ?
#
loop_
_entity_poly.entity_id
_entity_poly.type
_entity_poly.pdbx_seq_one_letter_code
_entity_poly.pdbx_strand_id
1 'polypeptide(L)'
;MLYEYNGRCPTVGRGTYVSETAQVIGDVLVGDNCYIGHGAIVRGDYGSIVIGSGTAVEEGVVVHAPPDKYCRIGKRVTIGHGAIIHAARVGDLAVIGMGSILSIYSEIGDGTIVAEGAVVKMRQIIEKGVVAGGNPARVIRSVAEKDIEYWKMGKQLYVDLALKYLEKGMKPIIAAKNPGKTVDDILIEDLPETREIDGIKRWVDEKGEFAQISYNEDIGHLAFFELRKGQMRGNHYHTRKEEVFYIISGMIEAVFAPVPVDKKRTVILKKGMKIHVPTGIAHSFYGIEDSLVVEYSPQYYDKTDAVKVNMGG
;
A
#
# COMPACT_ATOMS: atom_id res chain seq x y z
N MET A 1 -2.95 -3.21 13.65
CA MET A 1 -2.03 -3.69 14.71
C MET A 1 -2.40 -3.11 16.08
N LEU A 2 -2.24 -3.93 17.13
CA LEU A 2 -2.47 -3.54 18.53
C LEU A 2 -1.11 -3.41 19.24
N TYR A 3 -0.93 -2.38 20.06
CA TYR A 3 0.32 -2.10 20.75
C TYR A 3 0.10 -1.89 22.25
N GLU A 4 0.84 -2.64 23.05
CA GLU A 4 0.98 -2.38 24.48
C GLU A 4 1.79 -1.10 24.69
N TYR A 5 1.38 -0.28 25.65
CA TYR A 5 2.16 0.87 26.11
C TYR A 5 2.06 1.02 27.62
N ASN A 6 3.22 1.06 28.29
CA ASN A 6 3.32 1.26 29.75
C ASN A 6 2.46 0.27 30.57
N GLY A 7 2.49 -1.01 30.22
CA GLY A 7 1.72 -2.07 30.88
C GLY A 7 0.22 -2.07 30.57
N ARG A 8 -0.25 -1.25 29.62
CA ARG A 8 -1.66 -1.16 29.22
C ARG A 8 -1.84 -1.68 27.80
N CYS A 9 -2.77 -2.61 27.63
CA CYS A 9 -3.05 -3.28 26.36
C CYS A 9 -4.46 -2.95 25.85
N PRO A 10 -4.64 -2.74 24.54
CA PRO A 10 -5.96 -2.61 23.96
C PRO A 10 -6.80 -3.88 24.18
N THR A 11 -8.08 -3.70 24.50
CA THR A 11 -9.07 -4.78 24.56
C THR A 11 -10.07 -4.63 23.42
N VAL A 12 -10.27 -5.69 22.64
CA VAL A 12 -11.13 -5.68 21.45
C VAL A 12 -12.26 -6.71 21.61
N GLY A 13 -13.50 -6.26 21.42
CA GLY A 13 -14.70 -7.10 21.49
C GLY A 13 -14.85 -8.08 20.32
N ARG A 14 -15.86 -8.94 20.41
CA ARG A 14 -16.16 -9.98 19.41
C ARG A 14 -16.73 -9.37 18.14
N GLY A 15 -16.44 -9.97 16.99
CA GLY A 15 -16.93 -9.49 15.69
C GLY A 15 -16.37 -8.13 15.29
N THR A 16 -15.40 -7.59 16.03
CA THR A 16 -14.75 -6.32 15.72
C THR A 16 -13.58 -6.54 14.77
N TYR A 17 -13.63 -5.85 13.64
CA TYR A 17 -12.54 -5.82 12.68
C TYR A 17 -11.57 -4.69 13.03
N VAL A 18 -10.28 -5.02 13.16
CA VAL A 18 -9.19 -4.04 13.24
C VAL A 18 -8.27 -4.25 12.07
N SER A 19 -8.15 -3.23 11.22
CA SER A 19 -7.27 -3.29 10.07
C SER A 19 -5.82 -3.56 10.45
N GLU A 20 -5.12 -4.33 9.61
CA GLU A 20 -3.69 -4.57 9.74
C GLU A 20 -2.89 -3.26 9.74
N THR A 21 -3.34 -2.27 8.97
CA THR A 21 -2.70 -0.94 8.86
C THR A 21 -3.17 0.07 9.90
N ALA A 22 -4.19 -0.25 10.71
CA ALA A 22 -4.58 0.59 11.84
C ALA A 22 -3.56 0.47 12.99
N GLN A 23 -3.47 1.48 13.85
CA GLN A 23 -2.65 1.44 15.07
C GLN A 23 -3.54 1.72 16.27
N VAL A 24 -3.74 0.72 17.14
CA VAL A 24 -4.46 0.86 18.40
C VAL A 24 -3.46 0.69 19.55
N ILE A 25 -3.29 1.73 20.36
CA ILE A 25 -2.12 1.83 21.25
C ILE A 25 -2.57 2.12 22.69
N GLY A 26 -2.07 1.36 23.65
CA GLY A 26 -2.23 1.64 25.09
C GLY A 26 -3.63 1.32 25.63
N ASP A 27 -4.15 2.23 26.46
CA ASP A 27 -5.40 2.06 27.20
C ASP A 27 -6.63 2.35 26.32
N VAL A 28 -6.99 1.34 25.51
CA VAL A 28 -8.12 1.41 24.57
C VAL A 28 -9.05 0.23 24.78
N LEU A 29 -10.34 0.52 25.00
CA LEU A 29 -11.41 -0.47 25.01
C LEU A 29 -12.28 -0.30 23.77
N VAL A 30 -12.36 -1.34 22.95
CA VAL A 30 -13.24 -1.40 21.78
C VAL A 30 -14.31 -2.45 22.01
N GLY A 31 -15.58 -2.06 21.88
CA GLY A 31 -16.73 -2.95 22.00
C GLY A 31 -16.84 -3.97 20.87
N ASP A 32 -17.97 -4.69 20.86
CA ASP A 32 -18.27 -5.72 19.86
C ASP A 32 -18.72 -5.12 18.52
N ASN A 33 -18.50 -5.85 17.42
CA ASN A 33 -18.98 -5.51 16.07
C ASN A 33 -18.54 -4.13 15.58
N CYS A 34 -17.38 -3.64 16.01
CA CYS A 34 -16.82 -2.38 15.54
C CYS A 34 -16.02 -2.56 14.24
N TYR A 35 -15.88 -1.48 13.49
CA TYR A 35 -14.98 -1.39 12.34
C TYR A 35 -13.88 -0.37 12.66
N ILE A 36 -12.63 -0.81 12.76
CA ILE A 36 -11.47 0.08 12.88
C ILE A 36 -10.71 0.03 11.55
N GLY A 37 -10.92 1.07 10.74
CA GLY A 37 -10.55 1.16 9.33
C GLY A 37 -9.06 1.31 9.06
N HIS A 38 -8.70 1.21 7.79
CA HIS A 38 -7.32 1.24 7.32
C HIS A 38 -6.64 2.56 7.67
N GLY A 39 -5.42 2.48 8.21
CA GLY A 39 -4.65 3.66 8.60
C GLY A 39 -5.22 4.46 9.79
N ALA A 40 -6.28 4.00 10.45
CA ALA A 40 -6.79 4.66 11.65
C ALA A 40 -5.78 4.59 12.80
N ILE A 41 -5.66 5.64 13.59
CA ILE A 41 -4.76 5.73 14.74
C ILE A 41 -5.60 6.02 15.99
N VAL A 42 -5.70 5.05 16.90
CA VAL A 42 -6.44 5.16 18.15
C VAL A 42 -5.47 5.04 19.31
N ARG A 43 -5.22 6.14 20.01
CA ARG A 43 -4.09 6.25 20.93
C ARG A 43 -4.55 6.60 22.35
N GLY A 44 -4.49 5.61 23.23
CA GLY A 44 -4.68 5.72 24.68
C GLY A 44 -3.34 5.71 25.44
N ASP A 45 -2.36 6.51 24.98
CA ASP A 45 -1.03 6.60 25.59
C ASP A 45 -0.99 7.58 26.76
N TYR A 46 -1.58 8.78 26.61
CA TYR A 46 -1.74 9.79 27.65
C TYR A 46 -3.02 9.60 28.48
N GLY A 47 -4.14 9.34 27.82
CA GLY A 47 -5.45 9.09 28.43
C GLY A 47 -6.02 7.73 28.01
N SER A 48 -7.31 7.52 28.27
CA SER A 48 -7.99 6.27 27.94
C SER A 48 -9.05 6.49 26.85
N ILE A 49 -9.17 5.55 25.91
CA ILE A 49 -10.17 5.59 24.84
C ILE A 49 -11.19 4.47 25.06
N VAL A 50 -12.48 4.80 24.99
CA VAL A 50 -13.56 3.81 25.05
C VAL A 50 -14.44 3.97 23.81
N ILE A 51 -14.57 2.91 23.03
CA ILE A 51 -15.39 2.86 21.81
C ILE A 51 -16.51 1.84 22.02
N GLY A 52 -17.76 2.30 22.00
CA GLY A 52 -18.94 1.46 22.16
C GLY A 52 -19.19 0.54 20.96
N SER A 53 -19.93 -0.54 21.19
CA SER A 53 -20.21 -1.58 20.19
C SER A 53 -20.92 -1.04 18.93
N GLY A 54 -20.61 -1.65 17.78
CA GLY A 54 -21.20 -1.31 16.48
C GLY A 54 -20.68 -0.01 15.87
N THR A 55 -19.63 0.58 16.45
CA THR A 55 -19.07 1.86 16.00
C THR A 55 -18.09 1.65 14.84
N ALA A 56 -18.20 2.51 13.83
CA ALA A 56 -17.25 2.60 12.73
C ALA A 56 -16.29 3.76 12.97
N VAL A 57 -15.00 3.43 13.12
CA VAL A 57 -13.86 4.34 13.05
C VAL A 57 -13.27 4.16 11.66
N GLU A 58 -13.64 5.02 10.72
CA GLU A 58 -13.30 4.83 9.32
C GLU A 58 -11.82 5.13 9.02
N GLU A 59 -11.44 5.04 7.75
CA GLU A 59 -10.08 5.14 7.25
C GLU A 59 -9.39 6.44 7.70
N GLY A 60 -8.14 6.33 8.16
CA GLY A 60 -7.31 7.47 8.52
C GLY A 60 -7.79 8.31 9.70
N VAL A 61 -8.84 7.90 10.42
CA VAL A 61 -9.32 8.61 11.62
C VAL A 61 -8.25 8.60 12.70
N VAL A 62 -8.08 9.73 13.38
CA VAL A 62 -7.18 9.86 14.53
C VAL A 62 -8.01 10.09 15.79
N VAL A 63 -7.80 9.27 16.83
CA VAL A 63 -8.43 9.41 18.14
C VAL A 63 -7.36 9.50 19.21
N HIS A 64 -7.43 10.54 20.04
CA HIS A 64 -6.49 10.76 21.14
C HIS A 64 -7.20 11.37 22.35
N ALA A 65 -6.71 11.07 23.56
CA ALA A 65 -7.22 11.65 24.78
C ALA A 65 -6.13 12.47 25.49
N PRO A 66 -6.47 13.62 26.11
CA PRO A 66 -5.57 14.33 26.99
C PRO A 66 -5.11 13.48 28.18
N PRO A 67 -3.99 13.86 28.84
CA PRO A 67 -3.48 13.15 30.03
C PRO A 67 -4.55 12.96 31.10
N ASP A 68 -4.66 11.74 31.63
CA ASP A 68 -5.57 11.36 32.73
C ASP A 68 -7.07 11.64 32.44
N LYS A 69 -7.45 11.66 31.16
CA LYS A 69 -8.83 11.86 30.70
C LYS A 69 -9.29 10.73 29.80
N TYR A 70 -10.61 10.67 29.62
CA TYR A 70 -11.27 9.71 28.75
C TYR A 70 -11.75 10.41 27.47
N CYS A 71 -11.57 9.75 26.33
CA CYS A 71 -12.40 9.97 25.15
C CYS A 71 -13.42 8.84 25.08
N ARG A 72 -14.70 9.16 25.32
CA ARG A 72 -15.80 8.18 25.29
C ARG A 72 -16.60 8.32 24.01
N ILE A 73 -16.47 7.33 23.14
CA ILE A 73 -17.26 7.20 21.91
C ILE A 73 -18.36 6.18 22.17
N GLY A 74 -19.60 6.58 21.93
CA GLY A 74 -20.80 5.79 22.18
C GLY A 74 -20.94 4.57 21.26
N LYS A 75 -22.12 3.96 21.32
CA LYS A 75 -22.51 2.81 20.50
C LYS A 75 -23.00 3.26 19.14
N ARG A 76 -22.69 2.45 18.12
CA ARG A 76 -23.11 2.68 16.74
C ARG A 76 -22.81 4.10 16.26
N VAL A 77 -21.66 4.64 16.63
CA VAL A 77 -21.17 5.92 16.12
C VAL A 77 -20.56 5.68 14.74
N THR A 78 -20.68 6.67 13.85
CA THR A 78 -19.91 6.69 12.61
C THR A 78 -18.91 7.83 12.73
N ILE A 79 -17.62 7.53 12.64
CA ILE A 79 -16.56 8.52 12.58
C ILE A 79 -15.97 8.47 11.18
N GLY A 80 -16.34 9.48 10.39
CA GLY A 80 -16.05 9.56 8.96
C GLY A 80 -14.56 9.63 8.66
N HIS A 81 -14.19 9.16 7.46
CA HIS A 81 -12.81 9.15 6.97
C HIS A 81 -12.00 10.40 7.32
N GLY A 82 -10.79 10.22 7.88
CA GLY A 82 -9.84 11.29 8.17
C GLY A 82 -10.26 12.26 9.28
N ALA A 83 -11.33 12.01 10.04
CA ALA A 83 -11.71 12.85 11.16
C ALA A 83 -10.68 12.79 12.31
N ILE A 84 -10.57 13.89 13.08
CA ILE A 84 -9.68 14.02 14.23
C ILE A 84 -10.51 14.18 15.50
N ILE A 85 -10.33 13.27 16.46
CA ILE A 85 -11.14 13.16 17.67
C ILE A 85 -10.28 13.37 18.91
N HIS A 86 -10.47 14.52 19.56
CA HIS A 86 -9.96 14.85 20.90
C HIS A 86 -11.12 15.16 21.89
N ALA A 87 -12.35 14.79 21.52
CA ALA A 87 -13.56 15.01 22.30
C ALA A 87 -13.50 14.30 23.67
N ALA A 88 -14.17 14.86 24.67
CA ALA A 88 -14.43 14.13 25.92
C ALA A 88 -15.50 13.04 25.71
N ARG A 89 -16.52 13.36 24.91
CA ARG A 89 -17.66 12.47 24.65
C ARG A 89 -18.18 12.63 23.22
N VAL A 90 -18.46 11.49 22.58
CA VAL A 90 -19.29 11.38 21.37
C VAL A 90 -20.45 10.45 21.70
N GLY A 91 -21.67 10.99 21.64
CA GLY A 91 -22.89 10.29 22.03
C GLY A 91 -23.25 9.10 21.14
N ASP A 92 -24.16 8.26 21.62
CA ASP A 92 -24.63 7.09 20.88
C ASP A 92 -25.27 7.52 19.56
N LEU A 93 -25.14 6.71 18.52
CA LEU A 93 -25.70 6.94 17.18
C LEU A 93 -25.19 8.20 16.46
N ALA A 94 -24.27 8.96 17.04
CA ALA A 94 -23.72 10.15 16.41
C ALA A 94 -23.02 9.83 15.07
N VAL A 95 -22.94 10.85 14.23
CA VAL A 95 -22.27 10.80 12.93
C VAL A 95 -21.31 11.97 12.88
N ILE A 96 -20.02 11.66 12.75
CA ILE A 96 -18.97 12.65 12.58
C ILE A 96 -18.57 12.61 11.12
N GLY A 97 -18.82 13.68 10.39
CA GLY A 97 -18.51 13.77 8.96
C GLY A 97 -17.00 13.62 8.68
N MET A 98 -16.70 13.23 7.46
CA MET A 98 -15.33 13.09 6.96
C MET A 98 -14.52 14.37 7.20
N GLY A 99 -13.26 14.21 7.59
CA GLY A 99 -12.33 15.32 7.82
C GLY A 99 -12.71 16.29 8.95
N SER A 100 -13.75 16.01 9.73
CA SER A 100 -14.16 16.88 10.83
C SER A 100 -13.23 16.80 12.03
N ILE A 101 -13.12 17.89 12.78
CA ILE A 101 -12.27 18.01 13.96
C ILE A 101 -13.17 18.21 15.18
N LEU A 102 -13.11 17.26 16.12
CA LEU A 102 -13.69 17.41 17.46
C LEU A 102 -12.56 17.76 18.44
N SER A 103 -12.48 19.02 18.83
CA SER A 103 -11.37 19.53 19.63
C SER A 103 -11.48 19.13 21.10
N ILE A 104 -10.41 19.43 21.84
CA ILE A 104 -10.22 19.01 23.22
C ILE A 104 -11.43 19.37 24.09
N TYR A 105 -11.95 18.39 24.82
CA TYR A 105 -13.11 18.53 25.72
C TYR A 105 -14.43 18.90 25.03
N SER A 106 -14.54 18.83 23.70
CA SER A 106 -15.85 18.95 23.07
C SER A 106 -16.75 17.77 23.43
N GLU A 107 -18.05 17.97 23.40
CA GLU A 107 -19.05 16.93 23.62
C GLU A 107 -20.10 16.95 22.52
N ILE A 108 -20.39 15.77 21.97
CA ILE A 108 -21.43 15.57 20.95
C ILE A 108 -22.56 14.76 21.57
N GLY A 109 -23.79 15.28 21.47
CA GLY A 109 -25.00 14.61 21.93
C GLY A 109 -25.38 13.39 21.10
N ASP A 110 -26.30 12.59 21.63
CA ASP A 110 -26.73 11.35 20.98
C ASP A 110 -27.51 11.65 19.68
N GLY A 111 -27.31 10.83 18.65
CA GLY A 111 -27.95 10.97 17.35
C GLY A 111 -27.59 12.26 16.59
N THR A 112 -26.59 13.02 17.05
CA THR A 112 -26.15 14.27 16.41
C THR A 112 -25.29 14.00 15.19
N ILE A 113 -25.48 14.81 14.15
CA ILE A 113 -24.72 14.77 12.92
C ILE A 113 -23.82 16.01 12.86
N VAL A 114 -22.51 15.81 12.87
CA VAL A 114 -21.52 16.84 12.57
C VAL A 114 -21.19 16.72 11.10
N ALA A 115 -21.48 17.76 10.31
CA ALA A 115 -21.20 17.80 8.88
C ALA A 115 -19.70 17.63 8.58
N GLU A 116 -19.39 17.23 7.35
CA GLU A 116 -18.02 17.06 6.84
C GLU A 116 -17.21 18.35 6.96
N GLY A 117 -15.93 18.22 7.29
CA GLY A 117 -14.99 19.33 7.44
C GLY A 117 -15.32 20.31 8.58
N ALA A 118 -16.29 20.00 9.44
CA ALA A 118 -16.68 20.89 10.53
C ALA A 118 -15.66 20.88 11.67
N VAL A 119 -15.52 22.01 12.37
CA VAL A 119 -14.63 22.13 13.53
C VAL A 119 -15.45 22.44 14.78
N VAL A 120 -15.64 21.43 15.63
CA VAL A 120 -16.21 21.60 16.96
C VAL A 120 -15.09 22.05 17.88
N LYS A 121 -15.15 23.32 18.31
CA LYS A 121 -14.05 23.96 19.03
C LYS A 121 -13.91 23.42 20.46
N MET A 122 -12.78 23.72 21.09
CA MET A 122 -12.48 23.29 22.47
C MET A 122 -13.65 23.59 23.41
N ARG A 123 -14.04 22.60 24.22
CA ARG A 123 -15.15 22.67 25.20
C ARG A 123 -16.54 22.99 24.62
N GLN A 124 -16.70 22.98 23.29
CA GLN A 124 -18.01 23.17 22.69
C GLN A 124 -18.87 21.93 22.90
N ILE A 125 -20.09 22.15 23.39
CA ILE A 125 -21.12 21.13 23.49
C ILE A 125 -22.08 21.32 22.32
N ILE A 126 -22.28 20.26 21.53
CA ILE A 126 -23.34 20.18 20.53
C ILE A 126 -24.43 19.28 21.09
N GLU A 127 -25.63 19.83 21.25
CA GLU A 127 -26.79 19.13 21.78
C GLU A 127 -27.17 17.88 20.97
N LYS A 128 -27.97 17.00 21.57
CA LYS A 128 -28.46 15.77 20.92
C LYS A 128 -29.42 16.06 19.78
N GLY A 129 -29.44 15.17 18.77
CA GLY A 129 -30.45 15.19 17.70
C GLY A 129 -30.41 16.43 16.80
N VAL A 130 -29.26 17.07 16.65
CA VAL A 130 -29.07 18.22 15.75
C VAL A 130 -28.07 17.91 14.64
N VAL A 131 -28.15 18.67 13.56
CA VAL A 131 -27.13 18.75 12.53
C VAL A 131 -26.32 20.02 12.78
N ALA A 132 -25.01 19.88 12.96
CA ALA A 132 -24.08 20.99 13.15
C ALA A 132 -23.01 21.00 12.06
N GLY A 133 -22.55 22.17 11.64
CA GLY A 133 -21.50 22.29 10.61
C GLY A 133 -20.78 23.62 10.63
N GLY A 134 -19.70 23.71 9.85
CA GLY A 134 -18.86 24.91 9.72
C GLY A 134 -17.64 24.94 10.66
N ASN A 135 -16.85 26.01 10.54
CA ASN A 135 -15.69 26.29 11.38
C ASN A 135 -15.77 27.73 11.92
N PRO A 136 -16.07 27.93 13.21
CA PRO A 136 -16.46 26.92 14.19
C PRO A 136 -17.88 26.38 13.96
N ALA A 137 -18.12 25.12 14.34
CA ALA A 137 -19.39 24.44 14.13
C ALA A 137 -20.56 25.18 14.79
N ARG A 138 -21.71 25.24 14.09
CA ARG A 138 -22.97 25.77 14.60
C ARG A 138 -24.11 24.82 14.28
N VAL A 139 -25.13 24.81 15.12
CA VAL A 139 -26.37 24.09 14.83
C VAL A 139 -27.03 24.72 13.60
N ILE A 140 -27.31 23.89 12.60
CA ILE A 140 -27.95 24.27 11.33
C ILE A 140 -29.45 23.97 11.41
N ARG A 141 -29.79 22.77 11.90
CA ARG A 141 -31.16 22.26 12.00
C ARG A 141 -31.25 21.07 12.95
N SER A 142 -32.46 20.64 13.30
CA SER A 142 -32.69 19.33 13.92
C SER A 142 -32.44 18.20 12.91
N VAL A 143 -32.06 17.04 13.41
CA VAL A 143 -32.02 15.79 12.64
C VAL A 143 -33.45 15.42 12.22
N ALA A 144 -33.61 15.04 10.95
CA ALA A 144 -34.89 14.63 10.38
C ALA A 144 -34.99 13.11 10.32
N GLU A 145 -36.22 12.57 10.22
CA GLU A 145 -36.45 11.12 10.17
C GLU A 145 -35.65 10.44 9.04
N LYS A 146 -35.62 11.07 7.85
CA LYS A 146 -34.82 10.59 6.72
C LYS A 146 -33.32 10.46 7.02
N ASP A 147 -32.78 11.31 7.89
CA ASP A 147 -31.37 11.24 8.27
C ASP A 147 -31.15 10.01 9.17
N ILE A 148 -32.09 9.75 10.09
CA ILE A 148 -32.06 8.59 11.00
C ILE A 148 -32.15 7.29 10.18
N GLU A 149 -33.10 7.20 9.26
CA GLU A 149 -33.29 6.04 8.37
C GLU A 149 -32.03 5.78 7.54
N TYR A 150 -31.47 6.82 6.93
CA TYR A 150 -30.23 6.73 6.15
C TYR A 150 -29.07 6.20 7.00
N TRP A 151 -28.85 6.78 8.19
CA TRP A 151 -27.75 6.38 9.04
C TRP A 151 -27.97 5.05 9.76
N LYS A 152 -29.21 4.60 9.95
CA LYS A 152 -29.50 3.24 10.41
C LYS A 152 -28.95 2.20 9.43
N MET A 153 -29.15 2.42 8.13
CA MET A 153 -28.58 1.60 7.07
C MET A 153 -27.06 1.74 7.02
N GLY A 154 -26.53 2.97 6.97
CA GLY A 154 -25.09 3.24 6.91
C GLY A 154 -24.29 2.58 8.04
N LYS A 155 -24.81 2.63 9.27
CA LYS A 155 -24.18 1.98 10.43
C LYS A 155 -24.18 0.45 10.30
N GLN A 156 -25.24 -0.14 9.74
CA GLN A 156 -25.30 -1.59 9.54
C GLN A 156 -24.29 -2.06 8.48
N LEU A 157 -24.07 -1.27 7.43
CA LEU A 157 -23.09 -1.59 6.39
C LEU A 157 -21.69 -1.82 6.94
N TYR A 158 -21.23 -1.01 7.90
CA TYR A 158 -19.91 -1.18 8.51
C TYR A 158 -19.84 -2.35 9.50
N VAL A 159 -20.93 -2.66 10.20
CA VAL A 159 -21.04 -3.89 11.01
C VAL A 159 -20.90 -5.12 10.11
N ASP A 160 -21.64 -5.15 9.01
CA ASP A 160 -21.61 -6.26 8.04
C ASP A 160 -20.24 -6.35 7.35
N LEU A 161 -19.62 -5.20 7.02
CA LEU A 161 -18.29 -5.14 6.43
C LEU A 161 -17.21 -5.67 7.38
N ALA A 162 -17.26 -5.30 8.66
CA ALA A 162 -16.34 -5.81 9.67
C ALA A 162 -16.39 -7.35 9.75
N LEU A 163 -17.60 -7.91 9.83
CA LEU A 163 -17.80 -9.37 9.82
C LEU A 163 -17.29 -10.00 8.53
N LYS A 164 -17.58 -9.40 7.37
CA LYS A 164 -17.14 -9.90 6.06
C LYS A 164 -15.62 -9.89 5.92
N TYR A 165 -14.93 -8.88 6.46
CA TYR A 165 -13.46 -8.83 6.44
C TYR A 165 -12.85 -9.85 7.38
N LEU A 166 -13.44 -10.09 8.55
CA LEU A 166 -13.02 -11.17 9.45
C LEU A 166 -13.22 -12.56 8.83
N GLU A 167 -14.34 -12.77 8.11
CA GLU A 167 -14.66 -14.03 7.46
C GLU A 167 -13.77 -14.30 6.23
N LYS A 168 -13.67 -13.33 5.33
CA LYS A 168 -12.98 -13.53 4.05
C LYS A 168 -11.47 -13.33 4.14
N GLY A 169 -11.01 -12.53 5.11
CA GLY A 169 -9.66 -12.02 5.17
C GLY A 169 -9.32 -11.11 3.97
N MET A 170 -8.09 -10.60 3.96
CA MET A 170 -7.50 -9.92 2.81
C MET A 170 -6.14 -10.53 2.52
N LYS A 171 -5.78 -10.59 1.23
CA LYS A 171 -4.47 -11.07 0.80
C LYS A 171 -3.78 -9.94 0.05
N PRO A 172 -2.57 -9.53 0.46
CA PRO A 172 -1.82 -8.55 -0.32
C PRO A 172 -1.59 -9.12 -1.71
N ILE A 173 -1.90 -8.31 -2.72
CA ILE A 173 -1.55 -8.63 -4.10
C ILE A 173 -0.07 -8.26 -4.24
N ILE A 174 0.80 -9.25 -4.06
CA ILE A 174 2.26 -9.08 -4.04
C ILE A 174 2.80 -8.63 -5.40
N ALA A 175 2.08 -8.91 -6.47
CA ALA A 175 2.31 -8.33 -7.78
C ALA A 175 0.94 -8.13 -8.41
N ALA A 176 0.69 -6.95 -9.00
CA ALA A 176 -0.37 -6.87 -10.00
C ALA A 176 -0.13 -8.04 -10.96
N LYS A 177 -1.11 -8.94 -11.12
CA LYS A 177 -1.10 -9.82 -12.29
C LYS A 177 -1.00 -8.87 -13.47
N ASN A 178 0.18 -8.73 -14.06
CA ASN A 178 0.40 -7.85 -15.21
C ASN A 178 -0.26 -8.57 -16.38
N PRO A 179 -1.51 -8.24 -16.76
CA PRO A 179 -2.21 -8.97 -17.79
C PRO A 179 -1.77 -8.35 -19.11
N GLY A 180 -0.78 -8.93 -19.79
CA GLY A 180 -0.58 -8.67 -21.22
C GLY A 180 0.80 -8.27 -21.73
N LYS A 181 1.87 -8.32 -20.92
CA LYS A 181 3.23 -8.18 -21.51
C LYS A 181 3.57 -9.45 -22.30
N THR A 182 4.05 -9.26 -23.51
CA THR A 182 4.42 -10.29 -24.49
C THR A 182 5.91 -10.21 -24.79
N VAL A 183 6.43 -11.16 -25.57
CA VAL A 183 7.82 -11.12 -26.06
C VAL A 183 8.11 -9.91 -26.96
N ASP A 184 7.09 -9.21 -27.43
CA ASP A 184 7.22 -8.02 -28.27
C ASP A 184 7.51 -6.76 -27.41
N ASP A 185 7.28 -6.82 -26.10
CA ASP A 185 7.61 -5.74 -25.14
C ASP A 185 9.08 -5.78 -24.66
N ILE A 186 9.87 -6.74 -25.15
CA ILE A 186 11.30 -6.83 -24.84
C ILE A 186 12.04 -5.82 -25.72
N LEU A 187 12.65 -4.84 -25.07
CA LEU A 187 13.48 -3.84 -25.74
C LEU A 187 14.91 -4.35 -25.85
N ILE A 188 15.45 -4.30 -27.07
CA ILE A 188 16.83 -4.68 -27.35
C ILE A 188 17.43 -3.53 -28.14
N GLU A 189 18.47 -2.93 -27.59
CA GLU A 189 19.14 -1.77 -28.16
C GLU A 189 20.65 -2.00 -28.22
N ASP A 190 21.30 -1.47 -29.25
CA ASP A 190 22.76 -1.36 -29.27
C ASP A 190 23.13 0.00 -28.70
N LEU A 191 24.08 0.02 -27.78
CA LEU A 191 24.52 1.30 -27.22
C LEU A 191 25.21 2.12 -28.31
N PRO A 192 24.84 3.39 -28.50
CA PRO A 192 25.45 4.22 -29.52
C PRO A 192 26.94 4.41 -29.25
N GLU A 193 27.75 4.20 -30.27
CA GLU A 193 29.20 4.37 -30.18
C GLU A 193 29.59 5.84 -30.38
N THR A 194 29.52 6.63 -29.30
CA THR A 194 29.76 8.08 -29.32
C THR A 194 30.06 8.62 -27.92
N ARG A 195 30.73 9.79 -27.87
CA ARG A 195 30.91 10.58 -26.65
C ARG A 195 29.90 11.71 -26.51
N GLU A 196 29.27 12.09 -27.61
CA GLU A 196 28.63 13.41 -27.83
C GLU A 196 27.18 13.52 -27.36
N ILE A 197 26.63 12.46 -26.74
CA ILE A 197 25.25 12.45 -26.26
C ILE A 197 25.19 12.36 -24.74
N ASP A 198 24.16 12.96 -24.16
CA ASP A 198 23.72 12.62 -22.81
C ASP A 198 22.88 11.33 -22.88
N GLY A 199 23.07 10.43 -21.93
CA GLY A 199 22.39 9.12 -21.93
C GLY A 199 23.33 7.93 -21.95
N ILE A 200 22.74 6.77 -22.23
CA ILE A 200 23.47 5.52 -22.40
C ILE A 200 24.33 5.57 -23.67
N LYS A 201 25.60 5.18 -23.56
CA LYS A 201 26.58 5.30 -24.65
C LYS A 201 27.79 4.41 -24.42
N ARG A 202 28.53 4.12 -25.49
CA ARG A 202 29.82 3.42 -25.45
C ARG A 202 30.82 4.09 -26.38
N TRP A 203 32.11 3.89 -26.18
CA TRP A 203 33.13 4.13 -27.20
C TRP A 203 34.38 3.30 -26.92
N VAL A 204 35.16 3.05 -27.97
CA VAL A 204 36.47 2.42 -27.89
C VAL A 204 37.51 3.38 -28.45
N ASP A 205 38.59 3.54 -27.71
CA ASP A 205 39.76 4.34 -28.12
C ASP A 205 41.05 3.61 -27.74
N GLU A 206 42.20 4.25 -27.99
CA GLU A 206 43.53 3.68 -27.70
C GLU A 206 43.76 3.36 -26.21
N LYS A 207 42.96 3.90 -25.29
CA LYS A 207 43.03 3.65 -23.84
C LYS A 207 42.12 2.49 -23.41
N GLY A 208 41.26 2.01 -24.30
CA GLY A 208 40.33 0.92 -24.05
C GLY A 208 38.88 1.33 -24.33
N GLU A 209 37.96 0.68 -23.61
CA GLU A 209 36.53 0.87 -23.79
C GLU A 209 35.91 1.55 -22.57
N PHE A 210 34.99 2.48 -22.84
CA PHE A 210 34.07 3.00 -21.85
C PHE A 210 32.64 2.67 -22.26
N ALA A 211 31.82 2.23 -21.30
CA ALA A 211 30.40 1.98 -21.50
C ALA A 211 29.61 2.54 -20.32
N GLN A 212 28.64 3.40 -20.62
CA GLN A 212 27.64 3.90 -19.70
C GLN A 212 26.31 3.23 -20.04
N ILE A 213 25.96 2.24 -19.23
CA ILE A 213 24.83 1.33 -19.50
C ILE A 213 23.52 1.77 -18.86
N SER A 214 23.60 2.68 -17.90
CA SER A 214 22.48 3.30 -17.19
C SER A 214 22.70 4.80 -17.04
N TYR A 215 21.64 5.59 -17.13
CA TYR A 215 21.68 7.06 -17.00
C TYR A 215 20.34 7.57 -16.47
N ASN A 216 20.36 8.28 -15.34
CA ASN A 216 19.16 8.75 -14.64
C ASN A 216 18.14 7.63 -14.33
N GLU A 217 18.62 6.42 -14.04
CA GLU A 217 17.81 5.30 -13.59
C GLU A 217 18.25 4.90 -12.17
N ASP A 218 17.29 4.46 -11.35
CA ASP A 218 17.60 3.86 -10.05
C ASP A 218 18.14 2.43 -10.24
N ILE A 219 19.12 2.04 -9.41
CA ILE A 219 19.67 0.68 -9.37
C ILE A 219 19.51 0.14 -7.96
N GLY A 220 18.44 -0.62 -7.73
CA GLY A 220 18.17 -1.33 -6.48
C GLY A 220 18.88 -2.68 -6.39
N HIS A 221 19.27 -3.25 -7.53
CA HIS A 221 20.05 -4.48 -7.61
C HIS A 221 21.01 -4.44 -8.81
N LEU A 222 22.25 -4.90 -8.60
CA LEU A 222 23.30 -5.00 -9.61
C LEU A 222 24.03 -6.33 -9.41
N ALA A 223 24.13 -7.10 -10.47
CA ALA A 223 24.87 -8.35 -10.52
C ALA A 223 25.66 -8.45 -11.83
N PHE A 224 26.63 -9.35 -11.86
CA PHE A 224 27.23 -9.79 -13.11
C PHE A 224 27.38 -11.30 -13.08
N PHE A 225 27.42 -11.91 -14.26
CA PHE A 225 27.70 -13.32 -14.39
C PHE A 225 28.56 -13.60 -15.61
N GLU A 226 29.38 -14.64 -15.47
CA GLU A 226 30.03 -15.30 -16.59
C GLU A 226 29.15 -16.45 -17.08
N LEU A 227 28.96 -16.50 -18.40
CA LEU A 227 28.32 -17.60 -19.10
C LEU A 227 29.34 -18.24 -20.02
N ARG A 228 29.80 -19.43 -19.66
CA ARG A 228 30.75 -20.19 -20.47
C ARG A 228 30.08 -20.74 -21.73
N LYS A 229 30.85 -20.89 -22.79
CA LYS A 229 30.42 -21.54 -24.02
C LYS A 229 29.80 -22.92 -23.72
N GLY A 230 28.62 -23.17 -24.27
CA GLY A 230 27.87 -24.41 -24.09
C GLY A 230 27.10 -24.54 -22.78
N GLN A 231 27.16 -23.54 -21.89
CA GLN A 231 26.39 -23.51 -20.65
C GLN A 231 25.15 -22.63 -20.75
N MET A 232 24.21 -22.82 -19.83
CA MET A 232 22.95 -22.09 -19.77
C MET A 232 22.73 -21.48 -18.38
N ARG A 233 22.12 -20.29 -18.32
CA ARG A 233 21.61 -19.64 -17.10
C ARG A 233 20.21 -19.09 -17.34
N GLY A 234 19.35 -19.08 -16.31
CA GLY A 234 17.98 -18.55 -16.40
C GLY A 234 16.92 -19.61 -16.10
N ASN A 235 15.97 -19.78 -17.02
CA ASN A 235 14.76 -20.61 -16.86
C ASN A 235 13.89 -20.18 -15.68
N HIS A 236 13.68 -18.88 -15.59
CA HIS A 236 12.76 -18.27 -14.62
C HIS A 236 12.18 -17.00 -15.22
N TYR A 237 11.16 -16.48 -14.56
CA TYR A 237 10.64 -15.14 -14.77
C TYR A 237 10.53 -14.44 -13.43
N HIS A 238 10.43 -13.11 -13.48
CA HIS A 238 10.21 -12.28 -12.31
C HIS A 238 8.77 -11.76 -12.28
N THR A 239 8.15 -11.81 -11.09
CA THR A 239 6.77 -11.30 -10.92
C THR A 239 6.71 -9.80 -10.66
N ARG A 240 7.79 -9.21 -10.13
CA ARG A 240 7.86 -7.80 -9.72
C ARG A 240 9.05 -7.07 -10.32
N LYS A 241 10.19 -7.75 -10.43
CA LYS A 241 11.44 -7.18 -10.95
C LYS A 241 11.41 -7.15 -12.48
N GLU A 242 11.79 -6.00 -13.03
CA GLU A 242 12.19 -5.89 -14.43
C GLU A 242 13.71 -6.00 -14.48
N GLU A 243 14.23 -6.65 -15.51
CA GLU A 243 15.66 -6.95 -15.59
C GLU A 243 16.28 -6.33 -16.82
N VAL A 244 17.40 -5.67 -16.61
CA VAL A 244 18.20 -5.11 -17.67
C VAL A 244 19.51 -5.86 -17.77
N PHE A 245 19.82 -6.39 -18.94
CA PHE A 245 21.07 -7.08 -19.22
C PHE A 245 21.91 -6.26 -20.19
N TYR A 246 23.22 -6.21 -19.95
CA TYR A 246 24.19 -5.63 -20.87
C TYR A 246 25.30 -6.63 -21.17
N ILE A 247 25.57 -6.87 -22.45
CA ILE A 247 26.63 -7.78 -22.88
C ILE A 247 27.96 -7.02 -22.92
N ILE A 248 28.85 -7.32 -21.97
CA ILE A 248 30.19 -6.71 -21.91
C ILE A 248 31.12 -7.37 -22.93
N SER A 249 31.05 -8.69 -23.06
CA SER A 249 31.89 -9.45 -24.00
C SER A 249 31.20 -10.74 -24.43
N GLY A 250 31.67 -11.30 -25.55
CA GLY A 250 31.21 -12.57 -26.09
C GLY A 250 29.86 -12.46 -26.81
N MET A 251 29.19 -13.60 -26.88
CA MET A 251 27.95 -13.81 -27.60
C MET A 251 27.09 -14.87 -26.91
N ILE A 252 25.81 -14.56 -26.74
CA ILE A 252 24.82 -15.45 -26.12
C ILE A 252 23.58 -15.56 -26.99
N GLU A 253 22.91 -16.70 -26.92
CA GLU A 253 21.54 -16.87 -27.40
C GLU A 253 20.59 -16.65 -26.22
N ALA A 254 19.64 -15.73 -26.36
CA ALA A 254 18.61 -15.46 -25.38
C ALA A 254 17.26 -15.98 -25.87
N VAL A 255 16.58 -16.75 -25.03
CA VAL A 255 15.24 -17.27 -25.27
C VAL A 255 14.29 -16.62 -24.29
N PHE A 256 13.19 -16.05 -24.80
CA PHE A 256 12.16 -15.39 -24.02
C PHE A 256 10.79 -16.01 -24.28
N ALA A 257 9.93 -16.06 -23.26
CA ALA A 257 8.54 -16.51 -23.41
C ALA A 257 7.61 -15.84 -22.38
N PRO A 258 6.32 -15.60 -22.70
CA PRO A 258 5.34 -15.24 -21.69
C PRO A 258 5.08 -16.40 -20.73
N VAL A 259 4.37 -16.13 -19.64
CA VAL A 259 3.89 -17.17 -18.73
C VAL A 259 2.35 -17.11 -18.68
N PRO A 260 1.64 -18.18 -19.09
CA PRO A 260 2.14 -19.50 -19.50
C PRO A 260 2.93 -19.47 -20.82
N VAL A 261 3.87 -20.41 -20.98
CA VAL A 261 4.76 -20.49 -22.16
C VAL A 261 3.96 -20.94 -23.38
N ASP A 262 3.66 -20.00 -24.28
CA ASP A 262 2.90 -20.24 -25.51
C ASP A 262 3.69 -19.85 -26.78
N LYS A 263 4.41 -18.73 -26.76
CA LYS A 263 5.25 -18.22 -27.86
C LYS A 263 6.65 -17.92 -27.36
N LYS A 264 7.67 -18.44 -28.04
CA LYS A 264 9.08 -18.12 -27.76
C LYS A 264 9.62 -17.07 -28.75
N ARG A 265 10.51 -16.22 -28.26
CA ARG A 265 11.35 -15.34 -29.07
C ARG A 265 12.81 -15.66 -28.75
N THR A 266 13.58 -16.02 -29.77
CA THR A 266 15.02 -16.27 -29.64
C THR A 266 15.80 -15.15 -30.30
N VAL A 267 16.82 -14.62 -29.63
CA VAL A 267 17.65 -13.52 -30.13
C VAL A 267 19.12 -13.80 -29.81
N ILE A 268 20.01 -13.49 -30.76
CA ILE A 268 21.46 -13.52 -30.53
C ILE A 268 21.89 -12.16 -30.00
N LEU A 269 22.49 -12.13 -28.81
CA LEU A 269 22.96 -10.91 -28.16
C LEU A 269 24.49 -10.90 -28.18
N LYS A 270 25.05 -9.77 -28.56
CA LYS A 270 26.49 -9.54 -28.73
C LYS A 270 26.93 -8.39 -27.84
N LYS A 271 28.24 -8.28 -27.64
CA LYS A 271 28.89 -7.13 -27.00
C LYS A 271 28.26 -5.80 -27.46
N GLY A 272 27.94 -4.93 -26.50
CA GLY A 272 27.35 -3.62 -26.76
C GLY A 272 25.82 -3.59 -26.69
N MET A 273 25.16 -4.74 -26.78
CA MET A 273 23.71 -4.83 -26.70
C MET A 273 23.20 -4.75 -25.25
N LYS A 274 22.13 -3.98 -25.06
CA LYS A 274 21.35 -3.84 -23.83
C LYS A 274 19.94 -4.39 -24.06
N ILE A 275 19.41 -5.07 -23.07
CA ILE A 275 18.15 -5.81 -23.15
C ILE A 275 17.32 -5.49 -21.93
N HIS A 276 16.08 -5.05 -22.12
CA HIS A 276 15.10 -4.84 -21.06
C HIS A 276 14.05 -5.95 -21.09
N VAL A 277 14.05 -6.79 -20.06
CA VAL A 277 13.10 -7.88 -19.86
C VAL A 277 12.07 -7.46 -18.84
N PRO A 278 10.80 -7.28 -19.24
CA PRO A 278 9.78 -6.89 -18.28
C PRO A 278 9.31 -8.06 -17.41
N THR A 279 8.60 -7.75 -16.32
CA THR A 279 7.96 -8.75 -15.45
C THR A 279 7.09 -9.71 -16.26
N GLY A 280 7.03 -10.97 -15.85
CA GLY A 280 6.16 -11.98 -16.47
C GLY A 280 6.73 -12.62 -17.73
N ILE A 281 7.90 -12.18 -18.21
CA ILE A 281 8.62 -12.82 -19.31
C ILE A 281 9.69 -13.74 -18.74
N ALA A 282 9.52 -15.03 -18.99
CA ALA A 282 10.54 -16.02 -18.71
C ALA A 282 11.71 -15.86 -19.67
N HIS A 283 12.93 -16.03 -19.18
CA HIS A 283 14.13 -15.87 -19.98
C HIS A 283 15.23 -16.88 -19.62
N SER A 284 16.05 -17.20 -20.62
CA SER A 284 17.20 -18.09 -20.51
C SER A 284 18.27 -17.67 -21.49
N PHE A 285 19.52 -17.82 -21.08
CA PHE A 285 20.70 -17.42 -21.84
C PHE A 285 21.59 -18.65 -22.03
N TYR A 286 22.00 -18.89 -23.26
CA TYR A 286 22.92 -19.94 -23.67
C TYR A 286 24.21 -19.35 -24.23
N GLY A 287 25.36 -19.79 -23.73
CA GLY A 287 26.67 -19.28 -24.15
C GLY A 287 27.07 -19.81 -25.52
N ILE A 288 27.10 -18.93 -26.53
CA ILE A 288 27.70 -19.24 -27.85
C ILE A 288 29.23 -19.09 -27.76
N GLU A 289 29.67 -18.08 -27.01
CA GLU A 289 31.05 -17.80 -26.61
C GLU A 289 31.12 -17.63 -25.09
N ASP A 290 32.33 -17.64 -24.54
CA ASP A 290 32.53 -17.21 -23.16
C ASP A 290 32.16 -15.72 -23.07
N SER A 291 31.13 -15.44 -22.28
CA SER A 291 30.48 -14.14 -22.25
C SER A 291 30.43 -13.58 -20.83
N LEU A 292 30.66 -12.28 -20.72
CA LEU A 292 30.47 -11.53 -19.47
C LEU A 292 29.24 -10.62 -19.64
N VAL A 293 28.30 -10.76 -18.70
CA VAL A 293 27.03 -10.04 -18.73
C VAL A 293 26.80 -9.34 -17.40
N VAL A 294 26.41 -8.07 -17.44
CA VAL A 294 25.90 -7.34 -16.28
C VAL A 294 24.39 -7.37 -16.31
N GLU A 295 23.79 -7.55 -15.14
CA GLU A 295 22.36 -7.48 -14.89
C GLU A 295 22.10 -6.39 -13.85
N TYR A 296 21.11 -5.54 -14.09
CA TYR A 296 20.66 -4.57 -13.10
C TYR A 296 19.15 -4.35 -13.15
N SER A 297 18.61 -3.84 -12.05
CA SER A 297 17.18 -3.51 -11.93
C SER A 297 16.94 -2.37 -10.95
N PRO A 298 15.89 -1.55 -11.14
CA PRO A 298 15.48 -0.56 -10.15
C PRO A 298 14.91 -1.21 -8.88
N GLN A 299 14.33 -2.42 -8.99
CA GLN A 299 13.84 -3.16 -7.83
C GLN A 299 14.99 -3.84 -7.05
N TYR A 300 14.86 -3.93 -5.74
CA TYR A 300 15.79 -4.66 -4.85
C TYR A 300 15.67 -6.18 -5.03
N TYR A 301 16.74 -6.90 -4.72
CA TYR A 301 16.75 -8.36 -4.75
C TYR A 301 15.74 -8.96 -3.75
N ASP A 302 14.84 -9.81 -4.26
CA ASP A 302 13.94 -10.63 -3.46
C ASP A 302 13.98 -12.08 -3.97
N LYS A 303 14.48 -13.00 -3.12
CA LYS A 303 14.59 -14.42 -3.43
C LYS A 303 13.26 -15.08 -3.80
N THR A 304 12.13 -14.50 -3.41
CA THR A 304 10.79 -15.02 -3.69
C THR A 304 10.22 -14.57 -5.04
N ASP A 305 10.89 -13.62 -5.72
CA ASP A 305 10.41 -13.05 -6.98
C ASP A 305 10.76 -13.88 -8.22
N ALA A 306 11.82 -14.69 -8.14
CA ALA A 306 12.25 -15.56 -9.22
C ALA A 306 11.45 -16.87 -9.25
N VAL A 307 10.54 -17.01 -10.22
CA VAL A 307 9.71 -18.19 -10.37
C VAL A 307 10.27 -19.07 -11.49
N LYS A 308 10.66 -20.30 -11.15
CA LYS A 308 11.20 -21.28 -12.11
C LYS A 308 10.13 -21.68 -13.13
N VAL A 309 10.51 -21.67 -14.40
CA VAL A 309 9.67 -22.11 -15.52
C VAL A 309 10.49 -23.03 -16.40
N ASN A 310 9.92 -24.18 -16.77
CA ASN A 310 10.49 -25.01 -17.81
C ASN A 310 10.12 -24.40 -19.15
N MET A 311 11.07 -23.71 -19.78
CA MET A 311 10.88 -23.20 -21.13
C MET A 311 11.10 -24.26 -22.20
N GLY A 312 11.54 -25.48 -21.88
CA GLY A 312 11.85 -26.53 -22.85
C GLY A 312 13.13 -26.25 -23.62
N GLY A 313 14.13 -27.10 -23.40
CA GLY A 313 15.36 -27.22 -24.18
C GLY A 313 15.36 -28.51 -24.98
#